data_AF-A0A9R0JU19-F1
#
_entry.id   AF-A0A9R0JU19-F1
#
_cell.length_a   1.000
_cell.length_b   1.000
_cell.length_c   1.000
_cell.angle_alpha   90.00
_cell.angle_beta   90.00
_cell.angle_gamma   90.00
#
_symmetry.space_group_name_H-M   'P 1'
#
loop_
_entity.id
_entity.type
_entity.pdbx_description
1 polymer ?
#
loop_
_entity_poly.entity_id
_entity_poly.type
_entity_poly.pdbx_seq_one_letter_code
_entity_poly.pdbx_strand_id
1 'polypeptide(L)'
;MRGVWKDKPSDVPEAFLNYYKLLLQSLHKPRNFVVKQVVHLGLVCQDHYKEISNAPYTVEEVTTALFSIPGVKAHGRDGFGSYFYKDAWYIVGDEVIAAIQDMLQHGRLLKELNHTIITLIPKTKCPKDVSEFSPISCCNKLYKCITKVLCGRLRQVLPDLILENQGGFVHGRYIFDNIMVVQDLAKRYGRKGGKPSCLLKIDLQKDYNTVDWQFLQKMLEYLEFPKKFVDIVMQFFITLMFSLMLNGTMHGFLNI
;
A
#
# COMPACT_ATOMS: atom_id res chain seq x y z
N MET A 1 -5.75 -25.89 -21.61
CA MET A 1 -6.41 -25.59 -20.32
C MET A 1 -5.95 -26.64 -19.32
N ARG A 2 -5.05 -26.30 -18.38
CA ARG A 2 -4.60 -27.20 -17.32
C ARG A 2 -5.04 -26.60 -15.99
N GLY A 3 -6.01 -27.22 -15.33
CA GLY A 3 -6.57 -26.75 -14.06
C GLY A 3 -7.66 -27.72 -13.57
N VAL A 4 -7.96 -27.67 -12.27
CA VAL A 4 -9.05 -28.45 -11.66
C VAL A 4 -10.32 -27.61 -11.75
N TRP A 5 -11.28 -28.06 -12.56
CA TRP A 5 -12.58 -27.40 -12.67
C TRP A 5 -13.39 -27.63 -11.40
N LYS A 6 -14.04 -26.57 -10.92
CA LYS A 6 -14.99 -26.61 -9.81
C LYS A 6 -16.36 -26.25 -10.36
N ASP A 7 -17.28 -27.20 -10.30
CA ASP A 7 -18.65 -27.13 -10.81
C ASP A 7 -19.69 -27.04 -9.69
N LYS A 8 -19.34 -27.45 -8.47
CA LYS A 8 -20.18 -27.31 -7.28
C LYS A 8 -20.06 -25.91 -6.67
N PRO A 9 -21.17 -25.21 -6.36
CA PRO A 9 -21.15 -23.91 -5.70
C PRO A 9 -20.38 -23.90 -4.36
N SER A 10 -20.40 -25.00 -3.61
CA SER A 10 -19.66 -25.16 -2.35
C SER A 10 -18.14 -25.09 -2.51
N ASP A 11 -17.63 -25.50 -3.66
CA ASP A 11 -16.20 -25.66 -3.90
C ASP A 11 -15.57 -24.38 -4.45
N VAL A 12 -16.40 -23.45 -4.93
CA VAL A 12 -15.96 -22.16 -5.48
C VAL A 12 -15.29 -21.31 -4.40
N PRO A 13 -15.91 -21.03 -3.23
CA PRO A 13 -15.25 -20.27 -2.18
C PRO A 13 -13.91 -20.85 -1.74
N GLU A 14 -13.82 -22.19 -1.66
CA GLU A 14 -12.59 -22.87 -1.28
C GLU A 14 -11.47 -22.67 -2.31
N ALA A 15 -11.78 -22.75 -3.61
CA ALA A 15 -10.81 -22.49 -4.67
C ALA A 15 -10.24 -21.06 -4.61
N PHE A 16 -11.11 -20.07 -4.39
CA PHE A 16 -10.69 -18.67 -4.20
C PHE A 16 -9.86 -18.48 -2.92
N LEU A 17 -10.30 -19.06 -1.80
CA LEU A 17 -9.56 -19.00 -0.53
C LEU A 17 -8.17 -19.60 -0.68
N ASN A 18 -8.04 -20.78 -1.29
CA ASN A 18 -6.75 -21.44 -1.48
C ASN A 18 -5.83 -20.63 -2.38
N TYR A 19 -6.36 -20.05 -3.46
CA TYR A 19 -5.58 -19.16 -4.33
C TYR A 19 -5.04 -17.94 -3.57
N TYR A 20 -5.91 -17.23 -2.83
CA TYR A 20 -5.51 -16.02 -2.10
C TYR A 20 -4.66 -16.31 -0.87
N LYS A 21 -4.83 -17.45 -0.20
CA LYS A 21 -3.89 -17.92 0.83
C LYS A 21 -2.51 -18.09 0.25
N LEU A 22 -2.37 -18.80 -0.87
CA LEU A 22 -1.06 -18.98 -1.52
C LEU A 22 -0.47 -17.67 -2.04
N LEU A 23 -1.32 -16.77 -2.55
CA LEU A 23 -0.88 -15.47 -3.05
C LEU A 23 -0.37 -14.56 -1.93
N LEU A 24 -1.13 -14.46 -0.82
CA LEU A 24 -0.89 -13.50 0.25
C LEU A 24 0.03 -14.05 1.34
N GLN A 25 -0.07 -15.34 1.66
CA GLN A 25 0.82 -16.04 2.61
C GLN A 25 2.04 -16.63 1.91
N SER A 26 2.33 -16.22 0.66
CA SER A 26 3.47 -16.68 -0.11
C SER A 26 4.73 -16.62 0.75
N LEU A 27 5.13 -17.79 1.26
CA LEU A 27 6.34 -18.07 2.02
C LEU A 27 7.52 -17.93 1.05
N HIS A 28 7.80 -16.70 0.61
CA HIS A 28 9.08 -16.42 0.00
C HIS A 28 10.14 -16.75 1.06
N LYS A 29 11.07 -17.66 0.74
CA LYS A 29 12.27 -17.86 1.58
C LYS A 29 12.83 -16.48 1.90
N PRO A 30 13.17 -16.16 3.16
CA PRO A 30 13.57 -14.81 3.57
C PRO A 30 14.69 -14.34 2.64
N ARG A 31 14.32 -13.43 1.74
CA ARG A 31 15.21 -12.86 0.73
C ARG A 31 15.88 -11.67 1.38
N ASN A 32 16.80 -11.93 2.31
CA ASN A 32 17.61 -10.90 2.94
C ASN A 32 18.62 -10.33 1.93
N PHE A 33 18.14 -9.48 1.02
CA PHE A 33 18.96 -8.86 -0.04
C PHE A 33 18.91 -7.34 -0.04
N VAL A 34 18.44 -6.69 1.05
CA VAL A 34 18.67 -5.25 1.17
C VAL A 34 20.17 -5.04 1.41
N VAL A 35 20.87 -4.60 0.37
CA VAL A 35 22.30 -4.30 0.44
C VAL A 35 22.45 -2.88 1.00
N LYS A 36 22.82 -2.78 2.29
CA LYS A 36 22.97 -1.50 2.98
C LYS A 36 23.88 -0.52 2.23
N GLN A 37 24.98 -1.02 1.64
CA GLN A 37 25.88 -0.17 0.87
C GLN A 37 25.18 0.47 -0.33
N VAL A 38 24.30 -0.26 -1.02
CA VAL A 38 23.57 0.26 -2.19
C VAL A 38 22.56 1.32 -1.76
N VAL A 39 21.84 1.11 -0.66
CA VAL A 39 20.88 2.11 -0.14
C VAL A 39 21.62 3.39 0.25
N HIS A 40 22.75 3.28 0.93
CA HIS A 40 23.56 4.41 1.39
C HIS A 40 24.33 5.13 0.27
N LEU A 41 24.38 4.60 -0.95
CA LEU A 41 24.84 5.36 -2.13
C LEU A 41 23.80 6.43 -2.54
N GLY A 42 22.53 6.23 -2.16
CA GLY A 42 21.45 7.18 -2.40
C GLY A 42 21.27 8.20 -1.29
N LEU A 43 20.21 8.99 -1.41
CA LEU A 43 19.79 9.93 -0.38
C LEU A 43 19.12 9.15 0.77
N VAL A 44 19.40 9.56 2.00
CA VAL A 44 18.79 9.04 3.23
C VAL A 44 17.98 10.14 3.92
N CYS A 45 17.10 9.74 4.84
CA CYS A 45 16.25 10.66 5.58
C CYS A 45 17.12 11.64 6.39
N GLN A 46 17.00 12.94 6.10
CA GLN A 46 17.73 13.99 6.81
C GLN A 46 17.14 14.27 8.19
N ASP A 47 17.90 14.93 9.07
CA ASP A 47 17.49 15.14 10.46
C ASP A 47 16.19 15.93 10.61
N HIS A 48 15.98 16.97 9.79
CA HIS A 48 14.71 17.70 9.77
C HIS A 48 13.50 16.79 9.44
N TYR A 49 13.67 15.81 8.55
CA TYR A 49 12.62 14.84 8.23
C TYR A 49 12.40 13.81 9.33
N LYS A 50 13.46 13.46 10.07
CA LYS A 50 13.35 12.63 11.28
C LYS A 50 12.52 13.35 12.35
N GLU A 51 12.67 14.68 12.50
CA GLU A 51 11.85 15.50 13.39
C GLU A 51 10.37 15.48 12.99
N ILE A 52 10.06 15.73 11.70
CA ILE A 52 8.68 15.68 11.19
C ILE A 52 8.05 14.30 11.44
N SER A 53 8.80 13.23 11.18
CA SER A 53 8.30 11.86 11.34
C SER A 53 8.03 11.51 12.80
N ASN A 54 8.81 12.06 13.74
CA ASN A 54 8.67 11.82 15.18
C ASN A 54 7.77 12.82 15.92
N ALA A 55 7.41 13.94 15.29
CA ALA A 55 6.59 14.98 15.91
C ALA A 55 5.26 14.41 16.44
N PRO A 56 4.70 14.96 17.53
CA PRO A 56 3.35 14.60 17.97
C PRO A 56 2.34 14.76 16.83
N TYR A 57 1.39 13.83 16.73
CA TYR A 57 0.32 13.91 15.73
C TYR A 57 -0.75 14.89 16.19
N THR A 58 -1.13 15.82 15.31
CA THR A 58 -2.04 16.91 15.66
C THR A 58 -3.49 16.59 15.34
N VAL A 59 -4.42 17.27 16.02
CA VAL A 59 -5.85 17.23 15.72
C VAL A 59 -6.13 17.64 14.28
N GLU A 60 -5.39 18.64 13.79
CA GLU A 60 -5.51 19.14 12.43
C GLU A 60 -5.08 18.11 11.38
N GLU A 61 -3.96 17.40 11.60
CA GLU A 61 -3.52 16.31 10.72
C GLU A 61 -4.60 15.23 10.59
N VAL A 62 -5.18 14.81 11.72
CA VAL A 62 -6.22 13.77 11.75
C VAL A 62 -7.50 14.24 11.07
N THR A 63 -7.97 15.44 11.41
CA THR A 63 -9.20 16.01 10.84
C THR A 63 -9.04 16.21 9.33
N THR A 64 -7.94 16.81 8.89
CA THR A 64 -7.64 17.01 7.47
C THR A 64 -7.55 15.67 6.73
N ALA A 65 -6.89 14.67 7.32
CA ALA A 65 -6.79 13.35 6.73
C ALA A 65 -8.18 12.73 6.52
N LEU A 66 -9.05 12.73 7.53
CA LEU A 66 -10.39 12.18 7.45
C LEU A 66 -11.27 12.90 6.42
N PHE A 67 -11.32 14.23 6.48
CA PHE A 67 -12.17 15.04 5.61
C PHE A 67 -11.72 15.00 4.15
N SER A 68 -10.43 14.75 3.90
CA SER A 68 -9.90 14.53 2.55
C SER A 68 -10.21 13.14 1.96
N ILE A 69 -10.79 12.21 2.72
CA ILE A 69 -11.26 10.92 2.19
C ILE A 69 -12.58 11.16 1.43
N PRO A 70 -12.69 10.77 0.15
CA PRO A 70 -13.94 10.95 -0.59
C PRO A 70 -15.12 10.20 0.06
N GLY A 71 -16.30 10.83 0.03
CA GLY A 71 -17.56 10.29 0.58
C GLY A 71 -17.91 8.90 0.04
N VAL A 72 -17.77 8.74 -1.28
CA VAL A 72 -18.15 7.58 -2.08
C VAL A 72 -17.25 6.34 -1.91
N LYS A 73 -16.27 6.36 -1.00
CA LYS A 73 -15.38 5.21 -0.78
C LYS A 73 -16.10 4.09 -0.04
N ALA A 74 -15.91 2.85 -0.51
CA ALA A 74 -16.43 1.64 0.12
C ALA A 74 -16.07 1.54 1.61
N HIS A 75 -17.00 1.01 2.41
CA HIS A 75 -16.82 0.75 3.84
C HIS A 75 -16.05 -0.51 4.12
N GLY A 76 -15.47 -0.57 5.32
CA GLY A 76 -14.88 -1.79 5.83
C GLY A 76 -15.97 -2.69 6.40
N ARG A 77 -15.58 -3.63 7.24
CA ARG A 77 -16.50 -4.55 7.91
C ARG A 77 -17.49 -3.87 8.86
N ASP A 78 -17.12 -2.71 9.39
CA ASP A 78 -17.91 -1.94 10.34
C ASP A 78 -19.15 -1.28 9.72
N GLY A 79 -19.24 -1.23 8.38
CA GLY A 79 -20.36 -0.62 7.67
C GLY A 79 -20.31 0.91 7.59
N PHE A 80 -19.39 1.57 8.32
CA PHE A 80 -19.37 3.02 8.39
C PHE A 80 -18.73 3.66 7.15
N GLY A 81 -19.49 4.56 6.53
CA GLY A 81 -19.11 5.36 5.37
C GLY A 81 -18.21 6.54 5.72
N SER A 82 -17.56 7.17 4.74
CA SER A 82 -16.89 8.46 4.98
C SER A 82 -17.92 9.55 5.29
N TYR A 83 -19.13 9.47 4.69
CA TYR A 83 -20.24 10.36 5.00
C TYR A 83 -20.66 10.28 6.46
N PHE A 84 -20.80 9.07 7.02
CA PHE A 84 -21.12 8.90 8.45
C PHE A 84 -20.19 9.73 9.36
N TYR A 85 -18.87 9.58 9.19
CA TYR A 85 -17.92 10.30 10.04
C TYR A 85 -17.95 11.83 9.81
N LYS A 86 -18.19 12.30 8.59
CA LYS A 86 -18.26 13.74 8.29
C LYS A 86 -19.55 14.36 8.82
N ASP A 87 -20.67 13.67 8.64
CA ASP A 87 -22.00 14.16 9.00
C ASP A 87 -22.20 14.10 10.52
N ALA A 88 -21.68 13.05 11.18
CA ALA A 88 -21.73 12.87 12.63
C ALA A 88 -20.47 13.38 13.36
N TRP A 89 -19.62 14.18 12.71
CA TRP A 89 -18.33 14.61 13.28
C TRP A 89 -18.47 15.34 14.61
N TYR A 90 -19.56 16.12 14.78
CA TYR A 90 -19.87 16.82 16.02
C TYR A 90 -20.21 15.89 17.19
N ILE A 91 -20.47 14.61 16.93
CA ILE A 91 -20.75 13.57 17.94
C ILE A 91 -19.52 12.71 18.18
N VAL A 92 -18.88 12.21 17.11
CA VAL A 92 -17.83 11.17 17.21
C VAL A 92 -16.41 11.70 17.02
N GLY A 93 -16.26 12.99 16.71
CA GLY A 93 -15.00 13.56 16.27
C GLY A 93 -13.91 13.47 17.34
N ASP A 94 -14.24 13.84 18.56
CA ASP A 94 -13.30 13.86 19.68
C ASP A 94 -12.78 12.45 20.01
N GLU A 95 -13.67 11.44 20.04
CA GLU A 95 -13.28 10.05 20.27
C GLU A 95 -12.44 9.49 19.12
N VAL A 96 -12.79 9.83 17.87
CA VAL A 96 -12.03 9.40 16.69
C VAL A 96 -10.61 10.00 16.72
N ILE A 97 -10.49 11.29 17.03
CA ILE A 97 -9.20 11.98 17.16
C ILE A 97 -8.36 11.32 18.26
N ALA A 98 -8.93 11.16 19.45
CA ALA A 98 -8.25 10.56 20.59
C ALA A 98 -7.76 9.14 20.27
N ALA A 99 -8.61 8.30 19.66
CA ALA A 99 -8.26 6.93 19.29
C ALA A 99 -7.13 6.88 18.24
N ILE A 100 -7.18 7.75 17.23
CA ILE A 100 -6.14 7.80 16.18
C ILE A 100 -4.81 8.29 16.75
N GLN A 101 -4.82 9.34 17.59
CA GLN A 101 -3.62 9.86 18.22
C GLN A 101 -3.00 8.84 19.19
N ASP A 102 -3.82 8.15 20.00
CA ASP A 102 -3.34 7.10 20.90
C ASP A 102 -2.65 5.96 20.14
N MET A 103 -3.27 5.50 19.04
CA MET A 103 -2.68 4.47 18.18
C MET A 103 -1.35 4.94 17.59
N LEU A 104 -1.30 6.15 17.05
CA LEU A 104 -0.10 6.72 16.44
C LEU A 104 1.02 7.04 17.45
N GLN A 105 0.67 7.25 18.71
CA GLN A 105 1.64 7.49 19.79
C GLN A 105 2.23 6.18 20.32
N HIS A 106 1.40 5.15 20.52
CA HIS A 106 1.77 3.90 21.19
C HIS A 106 2.01 2.72 20.24
N GLY A 107 1.66 2.85 18.95
CA GLY A 107 1.82 1.81 17.94
C GLY A 107 0.87 0.62 18.12
N ARG A 108 -0.27 0.79 18.80
CA ARG A 108 -1.21 -0.32 19.09
C ARG A 108 -2.48 -0.17 18.26
N LEU A 109 -2.56 -0.93 17.18
CA LEU A 109 -3.73 -0.93 16.30
C LEU A 109 -4.78 -1.95 16.79
N LEU A 110 -6.04 -1.51 16.89
CA LEU A 110 -7.15 -2.42 17.12
C LEU A 110 -7.29 -3.39 15.95
N LYS A 111 -7.39 -4.69 16.24
CA LYS A 111 -7.44 -5.75 15.22
C LYS A 111 -8.63 -5.58 14.28
N GLU A 112 -9.74 -5.08 14.80
CA GLU A 112 -10.96 -4.79 14.05
C GLU A 112 -10.75 -3.68 13.00
N LEU A 113 -9.91 -2.69 13.31
CA LEU A 113 -9.55 -1.63 12.36
C LEU A 113 -8.62 -2.16 11.27
N ASN A 114 -7.77 -3.13 11.60
CA ASN A 114 -6.86 -3.78 10.66
C ASN A 114 -7.48 -4.99 9.94
N HIS A 115 -8.81 -5.11 9.92
CA HIS A 115 -9.50 -6.11 9.13
C HIS A 115 -9.91 -5.54 7.76
N THR A 116 -9.40 -6.15 6.70
CA THR A 116 -9.68 -5.77 5.31
C THR A 116 -10.58 -6.80 4.65
N ILE A 117 -11.67 -6.31 4.07
CA ILE A 117 -12.53 -7.14 3.22
C ILE A 117 -11.99 -7.09 1.80
N ILE A 118 -11.65 -8.23 1.21
CA ILE A 118 -11.25 -8.33 -0.20
C ILE A 118 -12.48 -8.67 -1.02
N THR A 119 -12.93 -7.74 -1.86
CA THR A 119 -13.98 -7.96 -2.85
C THR A 119 -13.37 -8.18 -4.22
N LEU A 120 -13.95 -9.05 -5.03
CA LEU A 120 -13.39 -9.44 -6.32
C LEU A 120 -14.15 -8.78 -7.47
N ILE A 121 -13.43 -8.12 -8.38
CA ILE A 121 -14.00 -7.58 -9.63
C ILE A 121 -13.48 -8.39 -10.83
N PRO A 122 -14.37 -8.92 -11.69
CA PRO A 122 -13.96 -9.58 -12.93
C PRO A 122 -13.12 -8.65 -13.84
N LYS A 123 -11.98 -9.13 -14.34
CA LYS A 123 -11.17 -8.43 -15.36
C LYS A 123 -11.74 -8.63 -16.77
N THR A 124 -12.48 -9.72 -16.99
CA THR A 124 -13.06 -10.10 -18.27
C THR A 124 -14.56 -10.37 -18.09
N LYS A 125 -15.31 -10.41 -19.21
CA LYS A 125 -16.77 -10.60 -19.18
C LYS A 125 -17.19 -11.96 -18.62
N CYS A 126 -16.41 -13.00 -18.90
CA CYS A 126 -16.72 -14.38 -18.51
C CYS A 126 -15.46 -15.01 -17.89
N PRO A 127 -15.12 -14.64 -16.64
CA PRO A 127 -13.92 -15.15 -16.01
C PRO A 127 -14.05 -16.66 -15.74
N LYS A 128 -13.03 -17.42 -16.12
CA LYS A 128 -12.95 -18.88 -15.95
C LYS A 128 -11.88 -19.30 -14.95
N ASP A 129 -10.98 -18.38 -14.59
CA ASP A 129 -9.89 -18.61 -13.64
C ASP A 129 -9.92 -17.57 -12.51
N VAL A 130 -9.52 -17.96 -11.30
CA VAL A 130 -9.47 -17.06 -10.13
C VAL A 130 -8.54 -15.87 -10.37
N SER A 131 -7.47 -16.05 -11.16
CA SER A 131 -6.53 -14.99 -11.52
C SER A 131 -7.12 -13.92 -12.46
N GLU A 132 -8.27 -14.21 -13.09
CA GLU A 132 -9.03 -13.24 -13.90
C GLU A 132 -9.90 -12.31 -13.05
N PHE A 133 -9.83 -12.42 -11.72
CA PHE A 133 -10.42 -11.46 -10.81
C PHE A 133 -9.36 -10.52 -10.23
N SER A 134 -9.69 -9.24 -10.13
CA SER A 134 -8.89 -8.23 -9.44
C SER A 134 -9.39 -8.09 -8.00
N PRO A 135 -8.52 -8.27 -7.00
CA PRO A 135 -8.88 -8.00 -5.61
C PRO A 135 -9.00 -6.49 -5.37
N ILE A 136 -10.01 -6.09 -4.61
CA ILE A 136 -10.18 -4.75 -4.08
C ILE A 136 -10.25 -4.83 -2.56
N SER A 137 -9.33 -4.14 -1.91
CA SER A 137 -9.24 -4.05 -0.45
C SER A 137 -10.18 -2.96 0.10
N CYS A 138 -11.24 -3.39 0.76
CA CYS A 138 -12.20 -2.58 1.48
C CYS A 138 -11.81 -2.52 2.97
N CYS A 139 -10.95 -1.56 3.30
CA CYS A 139 -10.48 -1.31 4.67
C CYS A 139 -11.42 -0.37 5.44
N ASN A 140 -11.33 -0.42 6.77
CA ASN A 140 -11.99 0.51 7.69
C ASN A 140 -11.63 1.98 7.36
N LYS A 141 -12.57 2.91 7.59
CA LYS A 141 -12.35 4.35 7.38
C LYS A 141 -11.31 4.94 8.32
N LEU A 142 -11.31 4.53 9.59
CA LEU A 142 -10.30 4.96 10.56
C LEU A 142 -8.91 4.44 10.16
N TYR A 143 -8.80 3.20 9.70
CA TYR A 143 -7.56 2.68 9.11
C TYR A 143 -7.08 3.57 7.94
N LYS A 144 -7.98 3.92 7.02
CA LYS A 144 -7.66 4.82 5.89
C LYS A 144 -7.26 6.22 6.36
N CYS A 145 -7.84 6.71 7.45
CA CYS A 145 -7.46 7.98 8.05
C CYS A 145 -6.04 7.91 8.62
N ILE A 146 -5.72 6.89 9.42
CA ILE A 146 -4.41 6.74 10.04
C ILE A 146 -3.31 6.62 8.98
N THR A 147 -3.51 5.73 8.00
CA THR A 147 -2.56 5.58 6.88
C THR A 147 -2.40 6.87 6.08
N LYS A 148 -3.46 7.67 5.94
CA LYS A 148 -3.38 8.97 5.26
C LYS A 148 -2.61 10.01 6.06
N VAL A 149 -2.69 10.01 7.38
CA VAL A 149 -1.83 10.84 8.25
C VAL A 149 -0.36 10.46 8.04
N LEU A 150 -0.03 9.16 8.09
CA LEU A 150 1.34 8.68 7.84
C LEU A 150 1.85 9.03 6.43
N CYS A 151 1.01 8.85 5.40
CA CYS A 151 1.33 9.26 4.04
C CYS A 151 1.53 10.78 3.92
N GLY A 152 0.81 11.58 4.70
CA GLY A 152 0.99 13.04 4.75
C GLY A 152 2.39 13.44 5.21
N ARG A 153 2.95 12.73 6.21
CA ARG A 153 4.33 12.93 6.65
C ARG A 153 5.33 12.43 5.62
N LEU A 154 5.14 11.22 5.08
CA LEU A 154 6.01 10.68 4.03
C LEU A 154 6.05 11.59 2.80
N ARG A 155 4.94 12.21 2.42
CA ARG A 155 4.88 13.13 1.28
C ARG A 155 5.84 14.31 1.40
N GLN A 156 6.18 14.73 2.62
CA GLN A 156 7.15 15.79 2.85
C GLN A 156 8.60 15.30 2.69
N VAL A 157 8.86 14.02 2.99
CA VAL A 157 10.20 13.40 2.96
C VAL A 157 10.55 12.85 1.57
N LEU A 158 9.59 12.22 0.89
CA LEU A 158 9.83 11.46 -0.34
C LEU A 158 10.46 12.27 -1.49
N PRO A 159 10.11 13.55 -1.74
CA PRO A 159 10.71 14.33 -2.82
C PRO A 159 12.24 14.45 -2.73
N ASP A 160 12.77 14.50 -1.51
CA ASP A 160 14.20 14.66 -1.23
C ASP A 160 14.91 13.32 -1.08
N LEU A 161 14.17 12.23 -0.84
CA LEU A 161 14.71 10.88 -0.77
C LEU A 161 14.82 10.22 -2.15
N ILE A 162 13.98 10.66 -3.09
CA ILE A 162 13.79 10.02 -4.39
C ILE A 162 14.33 10.90 -5.51
N LEU A 163 15.17 10.34 -6.38
CA LEU A 163 15.69 11.03 -7.57
C LEU A 163 14.60 11.47 -8.55
N GLU A 164 14.83 12.56 -9.27
CA GLU A 164 13.85 13.20 -10.18
C GLU A 164 13.31 12.28 -11.28
N ASN A 165 14.09 11.29 -11.71
CA ASN A 165 13.72 10.30 -12.73
C ASN A 165 12.63 9.32 -12.26
N GLN A 166 12.28 9.28 -10.98
CA GLN A 166 11.10 8.59 -10.49
C GLN A 166 9.88 9.53 -10.55
N GLY A 167 9.12 9.44 -11.64
CA GLY A 167 7.92 10.25 -11.85
C GLY A 167 6.63 9.68 -11.25
N GLY A 168 6.59 8.39 -10.90
CA GLY A 168 5.39 7.74 -10.37
C GLY A 168 5.20 7.99 -8.87
N PHE A 169 3.96 8.29 -8.46
CA PHE A 169 3.52 8.38 -7.06
C PHE A 169 4.23 9.44 -6.18
N VAL A 170 4.93 10.40 -6.79
CA VAL A 170 5.51 11.55 -6.10
C VAL A 170 4.72 12.80 -6.46
N HIS A 171 4.35 13.60 -5.45
CA HIS A 171 3.58 14.81 -5.68
C HIS A 171 4.35 15.81 -6.54
N GLY A 172 3.69 16.39 -7.54
CA GLY A 172 4.28 17.40 -8.43
C GLY A 172 5.12 16.82 -9.57
N ARG A 173 5.28 15.50 -9.68
CA ARG A 173 5.99 14.85 -10.79
C ARG A 173 5.00 14.25 -11.79
N TYR A 174 5.30 14.37 -13.08
CA TYR A 174 4.41 13.91 -14.15
C TYR A 174 5.08 12.82 -14.99
N ILE A 175 4.29 11.85 -15.44
CA ILE A 175 4.79 10.76 -16.30
C ILE A 175 5.38 11.28 -17.62
N PHE A 176 4.91 12.43 -18.10
CA PHE A 176 5.39 13.05 -19.33
C PHE A 176 6.86 13.46 -19.26
N ASP A 177 7.36 13.87 -18.10
CA ASP A 177 8.76 14.25 -17.93
C ASP A 177 9.68 13.07 -18.23
N ASN A 178 9.34 11.90 -17.71
CA ASN A 178 10.05 10.65 -17.98
C ASN A 178 9.95 10.23 -19.45
N ILE A 179 8.81 10.44 -20.11
CA ILE A 179 8.64 10.17 -21.54
C ILE A 179 9.59 11.05 -22.35
N MET A 180 9.68 12.35 -22.04
CA MET A 180 10.58 13.28 -22.72
C MET A 180 12.06 12.90 -22.54
N VAL A 181 12.47 12.53 -21.32
CA VAL A 181 13.83 12.05 -21.04
C VAL A 181 14.16 10.81 -21.86
N VAL A 182 13.26 9.81 -21.90
CA VAL A 182 13.47 8.60 -22.70
C VAL A 182 13.53 8.92 -24.20
N GLN A 183 12.70 9.84 -24.70
CA GLN A 183 12.73 10.27 -26.10
C GLN A 183 14.06 10.93 -26.47
N ASP A 184 14.60 11.81 -25.63
CA ASP A 184 15.88 12.47 -25.89
C ASP A 184 17.05 11.47 -25.88
N LEU A 185 17.05 10.53 -24.92
CA LEU A 185 18.04 9.43 -24.86
C LEU A 185 17.95 8.55 -26.11
N ALA A 186 16.74 8.19 -26.54
CA ALA A 186 16.50 7.34 -27.71
C ALA A 186 16.84 8.04 -29.03
N LYS A 187 16.77 9.38 -29.11
CA LYS A 187 17.08 10.18 -30.33
C LYS A 187 18.51 9.97 -30.85
N ARG A 188 19.42 9.48 -29.99
CA ARG A 188 20.82 9.21 -30.34
C ARG A 188 21.03 7.81 -30.95
N TYR A 189 20.03 6.93 -30.88
CA TYR A 189 20.12 5.56 -31.39
C TYR A 189 20.13 5.57 -32.93
N GLY A 190 20.92 4.68 -33.53
CA GLY A 190 20.94 4.47 -34.99
C GLY A 190 21.59 5.59 -35.82
N ARG A 191 22.21 6.60 -35.20
CA ARG A 191 22.95 7.64 -35.93
C ARG A 191 24.25 7.09 -36.53
N LYS A 192 24.57 7.49 -37.76
CA LYS A 192 25.87 7.20 -38.40
C LYS A 192 27.01 7.73 -37.52
N GLY A 193 27.95 6.84 -37.14
CA GLY A 193 29.06 7.15 -36.24
C GLY A 193 28.70 7.19 -34.74
N GLY A 194 27.46 6.83 -34.36
CA GLY A 194 27.05 6.72 -32.97
C GLY A 194 27.64 5.49 -32.27
N LYS A 195 27.80 5.57 -30.94
CA LYS A 195 28.20 4.42 -30.13
C LYS A 195 27.07 3.36 -30.12
N PRO A 196 27.40 2.06 -30.20
CA PRO A 196 26.43 0.99 -29.97
C PRO A 196 25.69 1.24 -28.65
N SER A 197 24.36 1.21 -28.70
CA SER A 197 23.48 1.53 -27.57
C SER A 197 22.34 0.51 -27.49
N CYS A 198 21.89 0.16 -26.28
CA CYS A 198 20.75 -0.73 -26.06
C CYS A 198 19.77 -0.08 -25.09
N LEU A 199 18.47 -0.39 -25.21
CA LEU A 199 17.45 0.03 -24.25
C LEU A 199 16.99 -1.20 -23.47
N LEU A 200 17.08 -1.13 -22.14
CA LEU A 200 16.62 -2.19 -21.26
C LEU A 200 15.29 -1.80 -20.62
N LYS A 201 14.25 -2.60 -20.87
CA LYS A 201 12.95 -2.47 -20.20
C LYS A 201 12.82 -3.58 -19.17
N ILE A 202 12.74 -3.21 -17.90
CA ILE A 202 12.50 -4.12 -16.78
C ILE A 202 11.09 -3.86 -16.26
N ASP A 203 10.29 -4.91 -16.13
CA ASP A 203 8.95 -4.86 -15.57
C ASP A 203 8.84 -5.79 -14.36
N LEU A 204 8.25 -5.31 -13.27
CA LEU A 204 8.12 -6.06 -12.03
C LEU A 204 6.73 -6.71 -11.97
N GLN A 205 6.68 -8.04 -11.91
CA GLN A 205 5.42 -8.77 -11.87
C GLN A 205 4.77 -8.66 -10.47
N LYS A 206 3.50 -8.19 -10.42
CA LYS A 206 2.65 -8.19 -9.20
C LYS A 206 3.31 -7.49 -8.00
N ASP A 207 3.86 -6.32 -8.23
CA ASP A 207 4.53 -5.45 -7.25
C ASP A 207 3.91 -5.45 -5.84
N TYR A 208 2.63 -5.12 -5.66
CA TYR A 208 2.06 -4.99 -4.30
C TYR A 208 1.79 -6.32 -3.58
N ASN A 209 1.62 -7.42 -4.30
CA ASN A 209 1.32 -8.73 -3.71
C ASN A 209 2.59 -9.55 -3.46
N THR A 210 3.77 -9.02 -3.78
CA THR A 210 5.05 -9.74 -3.74
C THR A 210 6.11 -9.03 -2.89
N VAL A 211 5.78 -7.87 -2.29
CA VAL A 211 6.68 -7.19 -1.35
C VAL A 211 6.81 -8.02 -0.08
N ASP A 212 8.05 -8.30 0.30
CA ASP A 212 8.38 -8.93 1.58
C ASP A 212 8.40 -7.88 2.71
N TRP A 213 7.75 -8.18 3.83
CA TRP A 213 7.63 -7.24 4.95
C TRP A 213 8.96 -7.00 5.68
N GLN A 214 9.86 -7.99 5.72
CA GLN A 214 11.20 -7.82 6.30
C GLN A 214 12.07 -6.93 5.39
N PHE A 215 11.93 -7.08 4.07
CA PHE A 215 12.54 -6.17 3.10
C PHE A 215 12.06 -4.73 3.33
N LEU A 216 10.76 -4.51 3.45
CA LEU A 216 10.20 -3.17 3.69
C LEU A 216 10.74 -2.56 4.98
N GLN A 217 10.75 -3.33 6.08
CA GLN A 217 11.30 -2.89 7.35
C GLN A 217 12.78 -2.47 7.21
N LYS A 218 13.62 -3.34 6.63
CA LYS A 218 15.05 -3.05 6.45
C LYS A 218 15.30 -1.86 5.52
N MET A 219 14.49 -1.69 4.48
CA MET A 219 14.56 -0.53 3.60
C MET A 219 14.31 0.76 4.38
N LEU A 220 13.26 0.82 5.20
CA LEU A 220 12.96 1.99 6.03
C LEU A 220 14.07 2.27 7.05
N GLU A 221 14.63 1.22 7.67
CA GLU A 221 15.75 1.34 8.61
C GLU A 221 17.02 1.87 7.92
N TYR A 222 17.36 1.40 6.72
CA TYR A 222 18.55 1.83 5.98
C TYR A 222 18.37 3.18 5.26
N LEU A 223 17.13 3.61 5.04
CA LEU A 223 16.81 4.98 4.66
C LEU A 223 16.81 5.93 5.87
N GLU A 224 17.16 5.45 7.06
CA GLU A 224 17.26 6.20 8.31
C GLU A 224 15.95 6.82 8.81
N PHE A 225 14.81 6.21 8.50
CA PHE A 225 13.56 6.60 9.15
C PHE A 225 13.62 6.34 10.65
N PRO A 226 13.03 7.20 11.49
CA PRO A 226 13.02 6.98 12.92
C PRO A 226 12.38 5.65 13.30
N LYS A 227 12.99 4.92 14.25
CA LYS A 227 12.52 3.61 14.69
C LYS A 227 11.03 3.60 15.07
N LYS A 228 10.57 4.61 15.81
CA LYS A 228 9.15 4.74 16.18
C LYS A 228 8.24 4.78 14.95
N PHE A 229 8.61 5.52 13.91
CA PHE A 229 7.86 5.60 12.66
C PHE A 229 7.85 4.25 11.94
N VAL A 230 9.01 3.59 11.84
CA VAL A 230 9.13 2.25 11.25
C VAL A 230 8.25 1.25 11.99
N ASP A 231 8.31 1.23 13.32
CA ASP A 231 7.51 0.34 14.17
C ASP A 231 6.01 0.56 13.94
N ILE A 232 5.55 1.82 13.89
CA ILE A 232 4.14 2.15 13.59
C ILE A 232 3.74 1.62 12.20
N VAL A 233 4.54 1.87 11.17
CA VAL A 233 4.26 1.40 9.81
C VAL A 233 4.19 -0.12 9.76
N MET A 234 5.13 -0.81 10.41
CA MET A 234 5.19 -2.27 10.45
C MET A 234 4.01 -2.91 11.19
N GLN A 235 3.43 -2.24 12.19
CA GLN A 235 2.23 -2.73 12.88
C GLN A 235 1.04 -2.94 11.93
N PHE A 236 0.89 -2.08 10.91
CA PHE A 236 -0.18 -2.24 9.91
C PHE A 236 0.00 -3.50 9.08
N PHE A 237 1.22 -3.83 8.70
CA PHE A 237 1.49 -5.00 7.85
C PHE A 237 1.47 -6.31 8.63
N ILE A 238 2.07 -6.33 9.83
CA ILE A 238 2.21 -7.55 10.65
C ILE A 238 0.86 -8.00 11.23
N THR A 239 -0.05 -7.06 11.51
CA THR A 239 -1.34 -7.39 12.14
C THR A 239 -2.51 -7.42 11.14
N LEU A 240 -2.21 -7.33 9.83
CA LEU A 240 -3.23 -7.28 8.79
C LEU A 240 -4.01 -8.59 8.72
N MET A 241 -5.33 -8.48 8.85
CA MET A 241 -6.25 -9.60 8.71
C MET A 241 -7.12 -9.37 7.49
N PHE A 242 -7.42 -10.43 6.76
CA PHE A 242 -8.30 -10.33 5.60
C PHE A 242 -9.35 -11.45 5.52
N SER A 243 -10.45 -11.11 4.87
CA SER A 243 -11.54 -12.04 4.53
C SER A 243 -11.99 -11.78 3.09
N LEU A 244 -12.40 -12.83 2.38
CA LEU A 244 -12.91 -12.72 1.02
C LEU A 244 -14.42 -12.50 1.04
N MET A 245 -14.90 -11.49 0.33
CA MET A 245 -16.33 -11.30 0.04
C MET A 245 -16.66 -11.97 -1.30
N LEU A 246 -17.41 -13.07 -1.27
CA LEU A 246 -17.85 -13.79 -2.46
C LEU A 246 -19.37 -13.86 -2.45
N ASN A 247 -20.01 -13.36 -3.50
CA ASN A 247 -21.48 -13.40 -3.66
C ASN A 247 -22.26 -12.87 -2.44
N GLY A 248 -21.73 -11.86 -1.74
CA GLY A 248 -22.37 -11.26 -0.58
C GLY A 248 -22.12 -11.97 0.75
N THR A 249 -21.39 -13.09 0.75
CA THR A 249 -21.00 -13.81 1.96
C THR A 249 -19.50 -13.69 2.23
N MET A 250 -19.16 -13.55 3.52
CA MET A 250 -17.78 -13.46 3.99
C MET A 250 -17.19 -14.84 4.19
N HIS A 251 -16.04 -15.09 3.57
CA HIS A 251 -15.34 -16.36 3.64
C HIS A 251 -13.90 -16.16 4.15
N GLY A 252 -13.51 -17.05 5.06
CA GLY A 252 -12.18 -17.07 5.65
C GLY A 252 -11.91 -15.94 6.65
N PHE A 253 -10.84 -16.14 7.41
CA PHE A 253 -10.24 -15.15 8.30
C PHE A 253 -8.75 -15.48 8.36
N LEU A 254 -7.96 -14.71 7.63
CA LEU A 254 -6.59 -15.06 7.30
C LEU A 254 -5.66 -13.96 7.76
N ASN A 255 -4.56 -14.38 8.38
CA ASN A 255 -3.42 -13.53 8.68
C ASN A 255 -2.35 -13.75 7.62
N ILE A 256 -1.65 -12.66 7.30
CA ILE A 256 -0.45 -12.67 6.45
C ILE A 256 0.77 -12.81 7.36
#